data_AF-A0A0Q7GLT7-F1
#
_entry.id   AF-A0A0Q7GLT7-F1
#
_cell.length_a   1.000
_cell.length_b   1.000
_cell.length_c   1.000
_cell.angle_alpha   90.00
_cell.angle_beta   90.00
_cell.angle_gamma   90.00
#
_symmetry.space_group_name_H-M   'P 1'
#
loop_
_entity.id
_entity.type
_entity.pdbx_description
1 polymer ?
#
loop_
_entity_poly.entity_id
_entity_poly.type
_entity_poly.pdbx_seq_one_letter_code
_entity_poly.pdbx_strand_id
1 'polypeptide(L)'
;MTIDLSVYNAFIKIRIQIIINYFDVITKGYYSKEHIGPLYNKLESKYNEITKVFAVTKADKLITNTKPVVIINLNDVNVEMKVIIPLVICKYYYEYFKRSNLDRQKYLNIIADEAHNILSRNSIRESETWKDYRLETFEEIIKEGRKFGVFLTISSQRPMIYPTQ
;
A
#
# COMPACT_ATOMS: atom_id res chain seq x y z
N MET A 1 27.59 13.01 18.55
CA MET A 1 27.03 11.65 18.66
C MET A 1 26.62 11.19 17.27
N THR A 2 27.44 10.36 16.63
CA THR A 2 27.20 9.82 15.30
C THR A 2 26.38 8.54 15.46
N ILE A 3 25.09 8.58 15.13
CA ILE A 3 24.25 7.38 15.13
C ILE A 3 24.52 6.65 13.82
N ASP A 4 25.17 5.49 13.89
CA ASP A 4 25.36 4.64 12.71
C ASP A 4 24.02 4.00 12.31
N LEU A 5 23.45 4.54 11.24
CA LEU A 5 22.17 4.07 10.69
C LEU A 5 22.33 2.82 9.81
N SER A 6 23.55 2.40 9.46
CA SER A 6 23.79 1.30 8.52
C SER A 6 23.27 -0.06 9.03
N VAL A 7 23.22 -0.23 10.35
CA VAL A 7 22.79 -1.46 11.05
C VAL A 7 21.26 -1.60 11.10
N TYR A 8 20.50 -0.52 10.88
CA TYR A 8 19.06 -0.50 11.10
C TYR A 8 18.25 -0.72 9.81
N ASN A 9 17.15 -1.47 9.94
CA ASN A 9 16.17 -1.67 8.87
C ASN A 9 15.58 -0.30 8.43
N ALA A 10 15.22 -0.15 7.15
CA ALA A 10 14.62 1.06 6.59
C ALA A 10 13.41 1.56 7.39
N PHE A 11 12.57 0.66 7.93
CA PHE A 11 11.48 1.06 8.83
C PHE A 11 11.99 1.76 10.09
N ILE A 12 13.06 1.25 10.72
CA ILE A 12 13.65 1.86 11.91
C ILE A 12 14.24 3.24 11.57
N LYS A 13 14.91 3.36 10.41
CA LYS A 13 15.43 4.66 9.93
C LYS A 13 14.31 5.70 9.78
N ILE A 14 13.21 5.33 9.15
CA ILE A 14 12.03 6.20 8.97
C ILE A 14 11.45 6.59 10.35
N ARG A 15 11.31 5.63 11.27
CA ARG A 15 10.80 5.89 12.62
C ARG A 15 11.69 6.88 13.38
N ILE A 16 13.01 6.66 13.37
CA ILE A 16 13.97 7.57 14.00
C ILE A 16 13.87 8.97 13.39
N GLN A 17 13.77 9.07 12.06
CA GLN A 17 13.64 10.35 11.37
C GLN A 17 12.39 11.12 11.81
N ILE A 18 11.25 10.43 11.92
CA ILE A 18 10.00 11.06 12.36
C ILE A 18 10.09 11.48 13.83
N ILE A 19 10.68 10.66 14.70
CA ILE A 19 10.88 10.99 16.12
C ILE A 19 11.77 12.23 16.27
N ILE A 20 12.88 12.29 15.53
CA ILE A 20 13.79 13.45 15.57
C ILE A 20 13.05 14.71 15.10
N ASN A 21 12.29 14.63 14.00
CA ASN A 21 11.50 15.76 13.50
C ASN A 21 10.44 16.20 14.51
N TYR A 22 9.76 15.25 15.19
CA TYR A 22 8.80 15.54 16.25
C TYR A 22 9.44 16.36 17.37
N PHE A 23 10.61 15.96 17.86
CA PHE A 23 11.32 16.72 18.89
C PHE A 23 11.82 18.08 18.38
N ASP A 24 12.34 18.16 17.17
CA ASP A 24 12.77 19.42 16.55
C ASP A 24 11.63 20.45 16.51
N VAL A 25 10.45 20.04 16.05
CA VAL A 25 9.25 20.89 15.99
C VAL A 25 8.79 21.38 17.37
N ILE A 26 8.84 20.52 18.39
CA ILE A 26 8.49 20.89 19.77
C ILE A 26 9.52 21.85 20.35
N THR A 27 10.82 21.58 20.18
CA THR A 27 11.89 22.43 20.72
C THR A 27 11.92 23.82 20.11
N LYS A 28 11.53 23.96 18.83
CA LYS A 28 11.41 25.26 18.16
C LYS A 28 10.14 26.04 18.54
N GLY A 29 9.27 25.48 19.38
CA GLY A 29 8.09 26.16 19.91
C GLY A 29 6.94 26.34 18.90
N TYR A 30 7.00 25.68 17.74
CA TYR A 30 5.95 25.81 16.72
C TYR A 30 4.60 25.22 17.16
N TYR A 31 4.61 24.22 18.04
CA TYR A 31 3.41 23.54 18.53
C TYR A 31 3.63 22.96 19.94
N SER A 32 2.59 22.91 20.77
CA SER A 32 2.69 22.28 22.10
C SER A 32 2.63 20.75 22.02
N LYS A 33 3.22 20.07 23.02
CA LYS A 33 3.19 18.60 23.15
C LYS A 33 1.77 18.03 23.10
N GLU A 34 0.79 18.77 23.63
CA GLU A 34 -0.63 18.40 23.65
C GLU A 34 -1.23 18.34 22.23
N HIS A 35 -0.73 19.17 21.30
CA HIS A 35 -1.22 19.21 19.91
C HIS A 35 -0.65 18.07 19.04
N ILE A 36 0.64 17.72 19.20
CA ILE A 36 1.30 16.71 18.33
C ILE A 36 1.33 15.31 18.98
N GLY A 37 1.19 15.21 20.30
CA GLY A 37 1.16 13.92 21.03
C GLY A 37 0.20 12.88 20.44
N PRO A 38 -1.06 13.23 20.09
CA PRO A 38 -1.99 12.30 19.45
C PRO A 38 -1.50 11.76 18.10
N LEU A 39 -0.86 12.60 17.29
CA LEU A 39 -0.31 12.21 15.99
C LEU A 39 0.84 11.20 16.16
N TYR A 40 1.70 11.43 17.15
CA TYR A 40 2.79 10.51 17.48
C TYR A 40 2.27 9.13 17.90
N ASN A 41 1.27 9.09 18.80
CA ASN A 41 0.67 7.82 19.23
C ASN A 41 0.02 7.07 18.05
N LYS A 42 -0.63 7.80 17.13
CA LYS A 42 -1.21 7.22 15.92
C LYS A 42 -0.14 6.66 14.99
N LEU A 43 0.98 7.36 14.84
CA LEU A 43 2.13 6.88 14.07
C LEU A 43 2.73 5.60 14.66
N GLU A 44 2.95 5.55 15.98
CA GLU A 44 3.50 4.37 16.64
C GLU A 44 2.59 3.15 16.49
N SER A 45 1.27 3.33 16.63
CA SER A 45 0.30 2.27 16.35
C SER A 45 0.40 1.78 14.91
N LYS A 46 0.45 2.70 13.93
CA LYS A 46 0.57 2.36 12.50
C LYS A 46 1.88 1.67 12.18
N TYR A 47 2.98 2.10 12.79
CA TYR A 47 4.28 1.48 12.64
C TYR A 47 4.26 0.01 13.07
N ASN A 48 3.66 -0.28 14.23
CA ASN A 48 3.54 -1.64 14.74
C ASN A 48 2.64 -2.53 13.87
N GLU A 49 1.61 -1.97 13.23
CA GLU A 49 0.77 -2.71 12.29
C GLU A 49 1.50 -3.01 10.98
N ILE A 50 2.16 -2.02 10.39
CA ILE A 50 2.87 -2.16 9.11
C ILE A 50 4.03 -3.13 9.23
N THR A 51 4.82 -3.07 10.31
CA THR A 51 6.01 -3.92 10.50
C THR A 51 5.68 -5.40 10.74
N LYS A 52 4.43 -5.73 11.11
CA LYS A 52 3.95 -7.12 11.19
C LYS A 52 3.71 -7.75 9.82
N VAL A 53 3.42 -6.92 8.82
CA VAL A 53 2.99 -7.36 7.48
C VAL A 53 4.07 -7.14 6.43
N PHE A 54 4.77 -6.01 6.51
CA PHE A 54 5.76 -5.59 5.53
C PHE A 54 7.17 -5.76 6.06
N ALA A 55 8.03 -6.35 5.24
CA ALA A 55 9.46 -6.44 5.47
C ALA A 55 10.22 -5.80 4.30
N VAL A 56 11.21 -4.96 4.62
CA VAL A 56 12.12 -4.43 3.60
C VAL A 56 13.21 -5.45 3.36
N THR A 57 13.33 -5.89 2.11
CA THR A 57 14.32 -6.88 1.69
C THR A 57 15.24 -6.26 0.62
N LYS A 58 16.47 -6.77 0.51
CA LYS A 58 17.48 -6.23 -0.44
C LYS A 58 17.19 -6.58 -1.90
N ALA A 59 16.45 -7.66 -2.13
CA ALA A 59 16.14 -8.16 -3.46
C ALA A 59 14.63 -8.21 -3.62
N ASP A 60 14.13 -7.74 -4.75
CA ASP A 60 12.72 -7.86 -5.02
C ASP A 60 12.35 -9.28 -5.47
N LYS A 61 12.06 -10.11 -4.47
CA LYS A 61 11.64 -11.50 -4.66
C LYS A 61 10.34 -11.61 -5.46
N LEU A 62 9.52 -10.56 -5.52
CA LEU A 62 8.25 -10.56 -6.23
C LEU A 62 8.45 -10.39 -7.74
N ILE A 63 9.34 -9.50 -8.18
CA ILE A 63 9.72 -9.37 -9.60
C ILE A 63 10.63 -10.51 -10.05
N THR A 64 11.57 -10.98 -9.21
CA THR A 64 12.48 -12.08 -9.58
C THR A 64 11.82 -13.45 -9.49
N ASN A 65 10.54 -13.52 -9.12
CA ASN A 65 9.83 -14.77 -9.03
C ASN A 65 9.58 -15.34 -10.44
N THR A 66 10.11 -16.53 -10.70
CA THR A 66 9.89 -17.25 -11.96
C THR A 66 8.64 -18.13 -11.92
N LYS A 67 7.95 -18.21 -10.78
CA LYS A 67 6.73 -19.00 -10.66
C LYS A 67 5.63 -18.39 -11.52
N PRO A 68 4.88 -19.22 -12.28
CA PRO A 68 3.79 -18.74 -13.12
C PRO A 68 2.59 -18.21 -12.32
N VAL A 69 2.46 -18.64 -11.05
CA VAL A 69 1.35 -18.27 -10.17
C VAL A 69 1.88 -17.92 -8.78
N VAL A 70 1.38 -16.82 -8.24
CA VAL A 70 1.67 -16.34 -6.88
C VAL A 70 0.34 -16.18 -6.14
N ILE A 71 0.21 -16.85 -5.00
CA ILE A 71 -0.97 -16.76 -4.15
C ILE A 71 -0.60 -15.93 -2.92
N ILE A 72 -1.42 -14.92 -2.64
CA ILE A 72 -1.23 -13.99 -1.52
C ILE A 72 -2.38 -14.19 -0.56
N ASN A 73 -2.09 -14.85 0.57
CA ASN A 73 -3.10 -15.15 1.58
C ASN A 73 -3.24 -13.97 2.55
N LEU A 74 -4.45 -13.41 2.64
CA LEU A 74 -4.80 -12.28 3.51
C LEU A 74 -5.75 -12.68 4.65
N ASN A 75 -5.82 -13.95 5.02
CA ASN A 75 -6.76 -14.42 6.04
C ASN A 75 -6.42 -13.86 7.44
N ASP A 76 -5.14 -13.78 7.78
CA ASP A 76 -4.65 -13.39 9.12
C ASP A 76 -4.15 -11.94 9.17
N VAL A 77 -4.72 -11.05 8.35
CA VAL A 77 -4.43 -9.62 8.40
C VAL A 77 -5.67 -8.84 8.82
N ASN A 78 -5.45 -7.71 9.51
CA ASN A 78 -6.54 -6.86 9.96
C ASN A 78 -7.30 -6.23 8.76
N VAL A 79 -8.52 -5.73 9.01
CA VAL A 79 -9.40 -5.19 7.96
C VAL A 79 -8.73 -4.07 7.15
N GLU A 80 -7.94 -3.22 7.80
CA GLU A 80 -7.23 -2.13 7.12
C GLU A 80 -6.14 -2.66 6.18
N MET A 81 -5.38 -3.65 6.62
CA MET A 81 -4.35 -4.29 5.82
C MET A 81 -4.92 -5.12 4.66
N LYS A 82 -6.14 -5.66 4.80
CA LYS A 82 -6.88 -6.27 3.68
C LYS A 82 -7.16 -5.28 2.55
N VAL A 83 -7.13 -3.97 2.82
CA VAL A 83 -7.26 -2.92 1.81
C VAL A 83 -5.89 -2.44 1.32
N ILE A 84 -4.95 -2.20 2.24
CA ILE A 84 -3.62 -1.66 1.92
C ILE A 84 -2.80 -2.65 1.10
N ILE A 85 -2.75 -3.93 1.49
CA ILE A 85 -1.87 -4.92 0.85
C ILE A 85 -2.23 -5.09 -0.64
N PRO A 86 -3.50 -5.36 -1.03
CA PRO A 86 -3.84 -5.46 -2.45
C PRO A 86 -3.54 -4.17 -3.23
N LEU A 87 -3.85 -3.00 -2.68
CA LEU A 87 -3.58 -1.72 -3.35
C LEU A 87 -2.08 -1.56 -3.68
N VAL A 88 -1.23 -1.79 -2.68
CA VAL A 88 0.23 -1.68 -2.83
C VAL A 88 0.74 -2.66 -3.87
N ILE A 89 0.31 -3.93 -3.80
CA ILE A 89 0.78 -4.98 -4.71
C ILE A 89 0.32 -4.73 -6.15
N CYS A 90 -0.96 -4.43 -6.35
CA CYS A 90 -1.52 -4.15 -7.67
C CYS A 90 -0.83 -2.94 -8.31
N LYS A 91 -0.70 -1.84 -7.55
CA LYS A 91 -0.02 -0.64 -8.03
C LYS A 91 1.45 -0.90 -8.36
N TYR A 92 2.16 -1.62 -7.49
CA TYR A 92 3.57 -1.92 -7.69
C TYR A 92 3.83 -2.69 -8.99
N TYR A 93 3.08 -3.77 -9.20
CA TYR A 93 3.23 -4.58 -10.40
C TYR A 93 2.76 -3.87 -11.67
N TYR A 94 1.66 -3.11 -11.59
CA TYR A 94 1.21 -2.29 -12.70
C TYR A 94 2.29 -1.28 -13.13
N GLU A 95 2.87 -0.54 -12.19
CA GLU A 95 3.96 0.42 -12.46
C GLU A 95 5.21 -0.28 -13.02
N TYR A 96 5.53 -1.47 -12.53
CA TYR A 96 6.64 -2.26 -13.07
C TYR A 96 6.41 -2.65 -14.52
N PHE A 97 5.23 -3.19 -14.86
CA PHE A 97 4.88 -3.57 -16.23
C PHE A 97 4.80 -2.34 -17.16
N LYS A 98 4.26 -1.23 -16.66
CA LYS A 98 4.20 0.06 -17.38
C LYS A 98 5.58 0.54 -17.84
N ARG A 99 6.62 0.29 -17.03
CA ARG A 99 8.02 0.68 -17.33
C ARG A 99 8.79 -0.37 -18.12
N SER A 100 8.54 -1.65 -17.88
CA SER A 100 9.39 -2.75 -18.36
C SER A 100 8.82 -3.56 -19.53
N ASN A 101 7.54 -3.41 -19.86
CA ASN A 101 6.84 -4.23 -20.86
C ASN A 101 6.31 -3.38 -22.02
N LEU A 102 7.15 -2.48 -22.54
CA LEU A 102 6.79 -1.59 -23.66
C LEU A 102 6.58 -2.35 -24.98
N ASP A 103 7.25 -3.48 -25.14
CA ASP A 103 7.18 -4.41 -26.28
C ASP A 103 6.05 -5.44 -26.16
N ARG A 104 5.32 -5.45 -25.03
CA ARG A 104 4.13 -6.27 -24.74
C ARG A 104 4.38 -7.78 -24.85
N GLN A 105 5.58 -8.24 -24.50
CA GLN A 105 5.93 -9.67 -24.54
C GLN A 105 5.48 -10.45 -23.31
N LYS A 106 5.16 -9.75 -22.21
CA LYS A 106 4.73 -10.36 -20.95
C LYS A 106 3.29 -9.98 -20.61
N TYR A 107 2.60 -10.85 -19.88
CA TYR A 107 1.26 -10.59 -19.39
C TYR A 107 1.18 -10.84 -17.88
N LEU A 108 0.49 -9.95 -17.18
CA LEU A 108 0.18 -10.08 -15.77
C LEU A 108 -1.33 -10.19 -15.59
N ASN A 109 -1.78 -11.25 -14.93
CA ASN A 109 -3.16 -11.41 -14.53
C ASN A 109 -3.24 -11.29 -13.01
N ILE A 110 -3.90 -10.25 -12.53
CA ILE A 110 -4.18 -10.02 -11.11
C ILE A 110 -5.59 -10.52 -10.84
N ILE A 111 -5.73 -11.49 -9.93
CA ILE A 111 -7.03 -12.01 -9.51
C ILE A 111 -7.29 -11.53 -8.09
N ALA A 112 -8.26 -10.63 -7.94
CA ALA A 112 -8.71 -10.14 -6.65
C ALA A 112 -10.00 -10.85 -6.24
N ASP A 113 -9.91 -11.75 -5.26
CA ASP A 113 -11.08 -12.31 -4.61
C ASP A 113 -11.65 -11.33 -3.57
N GLU A 114 -12.96 -11.41 -3.32
CA GLU A 114 -13.66 -10.49 -2.41
C GLU A 114 -13.42 -9.00 -2.75
N ALA A 115 -13.45 -8.66 -4.04
CA ALA A 115 -13.08 -7.36 -4.59
C ALA A 115 -13.88 -6.18 -4.02
N HIS A 116 -15.04 -6.44 -3.40
CA HIS A 116 -15.76 -5.39 -2.67
C HIS A 116 -14.95 -4.79 -1.51
N ASN A 117 -13.96 -5.50 -0.96
CA ASN A 117 -13.07 -4.96 0.07
C ASN A 117 -12.17 -3.84 -0.48
N ILE A 118 -11.79 -3.92 -1.76
CA ILE A 118 -10.83 -2.99 -2.39
C ILE A 118 -11.49 -1.98 -3.33
N LEU A 119 -12.69 -2.25 -3.84
CA LEU A 119 -13.39 -1.40 -4.82
C LEU A 119 -14.67 -0.74 -4.29
N SER A 120 -15.01 -0.90 -3.01
CA SER A 120 -16.24 -0.28 -2.47
C SER A 120 -16.09 1.20 -2.14
N ARG A 121 -17.10 1.97 -2.59
CA ARG A 121 -17.34 3.39 -2.24
C ARG A 121 -18.04 3.57 -0.88
N ASN A 122 -18.63 2.51 -0.32
CA ASN A 122 -19.49 2.57 0.88
C ASN A 122 -18.71 2.43 2.20
N SER A 123 -17.40 2.63 2.16
CA SER A 123 -16.52 2.57 3.33
C SER A 123 -16.68 3.84 4.19
N ILE A 124 -17.45 3.73 5.27
CA ILE A 124 -17.67 4.82 6.25
C ILE A 124 -16.44 5.02 7.17
N ARG A 125 -15.51 4.06 7.18
CA ARG A 125 -14.39 3.98 8.15
C ARG A 125 -13.06 4.57 7.67
N GLU A 126 -12.99 5.08 6.44
CA GLU A 126 -11.75 5.67 5.87
C GLU A 126 -11.97 7.13 5.47
N SER A 127 -10.87 7.89 5.33
CA SER A 127 -10.98 9.26 4.83
C SER A 127 -11.39 9.25 3.35
N GLU A 128 -12.16 10.26 2.95
CA GLU A 128 -12.62 10.40 1.57
C GLU A 128 -11.46 10.48 0.59
N THR A 129 -10.41 11.24 0.90
CA THR A 129 -9.19 11.32 0.08
C THR A 129 -8.52 9.96 -0.12
N TRP A 130 -8.47 9.11 0.91
CA TRP A 130 -7.85 7.78 0.81
C TRP A 130 -8.69 6.83 -0.04
N LYS A 131 -10.02 6.88 0.13
CA LYS A 131 -10.98 6.15 -0.68
C LYS A 131 -10.84 6.53 -2.16
N ASP A 132 -10.81 7.82 -2.48
CA ASP A 132 -10.71 8.32 -3.84
C ASP A 132 -9.38 7.89 -4.48
N TYR A 133 -8.27 8.07 -3.76
CA TYR A 133 -6.95 7.62 -4.21
C TYR A 133 -6.92 6.12 -4.56
N ARG A 134 -7.51 5.29 -3.69
CA ARG A 134 -7.60 3.84 -3.89
C ARG A 134 -8.41 3.51 -5.15
N LEU A 135 -9.59 4.10 -5.31
CA LEU A 135 -10.47 3.85 -6.44
C LEU A 135 -9.87 4.35 -7.76
N GLU A 136 -9.30 5.56 -7.78
CA GLU A 136 -8.59 6.11 -8.93
C GLU A 136 -7.43 5.21 -9.37
N THR A 137 -6.65 4.69 -8.42
CA THR A 137 -5.55 3.76 -8.73
C THR A 137 -6.07 2.50 -9.41
N PHE A 138 -7.15 1.90 -8.91
CA PHE A 138 -7.74 0.71 -9.54
C PHE A 138 -8.40 1.03 -10.87
N GLU A 139 -9.06 2.19 -11.01
CA GLU A 139 -9.62 2.66 -12.28
C GLU A 139 -8.53 2.86 -13.34
N GLU A 140 -7.37 3.42 -12.97
CA GLU A 140 -6.22 3.55 -13.86
C GLU A 140 -5.75 2.17 -14.32
N ILE A 141 -5.57 1.21 -13.41
CA ILE A 141 -5.17 -0.17 -13.75
C ILE A 141 -6.17 -0.81 -14.70
N ILE A 142 -7.47 -0.64 -14.48
CA ILE A 142 -8.54 -1.20 -15.31
C ILE A 142 -8.54 -0.55 -16.71
N LYS A 143 -8.42 0.78 -16.78
CA LYS A 143 -8.50 1.56 -18.03
C LYS A 143 -7.22 1.44 -18.86
N GLU A 144 -6.06 1.53 -18.21
CA GLU A 144 -4.75 1.62 -18.87
C GLU A 144 -3.98 0.31 -18.88
N GLY A 145 -4.23 -0.61 -17.95
CA GLY A 145 -3.45 -1.85 -17.78
C GLY A 145 -3.29 -2.66 -19.06
N ARG A 146 -4.35 -2.71 -19.90
CA ARG A 146 -4.33 -3.41 -21.20
C ARG A 146 -3.20 -2.93 -22.12
N LYS A 147 -2.84 -1.64 -22.07
CA LYS A 147 -1.74 -1.06 -22.87
C LYS A 147 -0.41 -1.75 -22.56
N PHE A 148 -0.23 -2.19 -21.31
CA PHE A 148 1.01 -2.77 -20.78
C PHE A 148 0.90 -4.28 -20.49
N GLY A 149 -0.16 -4.95 -20.95
CA GLY A 149 -0.37 -6.38 -20.73
C GLY A 149 -0.79 -6.75 -19.30
N VAL A 150 -1.34 -5.80 -18.55
CA VAL A 150 -1.85 -6.01 -17.18
C VAL A 150 -3.37 -6.15 -17.22
N PHE A 151 -3.89 -7.22 -16.61
CA PHE A 151 -5.32 -7.49 -16.50
C PHE A 151 -5.70 -7.68 -15.04
N LEU A 152 -6.87 -7.15 -14.68
CA LEU A 152 -7.47 -7.31 -13.37
C LEU A 152 -8.76 -8.12 -13.50
N THR A 153 -8.79 -9.28 -12.88
CA THR A 153 -9.98 -10.12 -12.70
C THR A 153 -10.48 -9.94 -11.28
N ILE A 154 -11.78 -9.67 -11.14
CA ILE A 154 -12.41 -9.40 -9.86
C ILE A 154 -13.49 -10.46 -9.59
N SER A 155 -13.46 -11.02 -8.39
CA SER A 155 -14.50 -11.88 -7.83
C SER A 155 -15.13 -11.15 -6.64
N SER A 156 -16.46 -11.11 -6.55
CA SER A 156 -17.17 -10.45 -5.45
C SER A 156 -18.56 -11.04 -5.30
N GLN A 157 -18.96 -11.37 -4.07
CA GLN A 157 -20.34 -11.75 -3.72
C GLN A 157 -21.29 -10.55 -3.59
N ARG A 158 -20.79 -9.32 -3.75
CA ARG A 158 -21.58 -8.08 -3.74
C ARG A 158 -21.54 -7.41 -5.12
N PRO A 159 -22.43 -7.81 -6.05
CA PRO A 159 -22.42 -7.30 -7.43
C PRO A 159 -22.78 -5.80 -7.54
N MET A 160 -23.48 -5.23 -6.56
CA MET A 160 -24.02 -3.86 -6.61
C MET A 160 -23.14 -2.85 -5.86
N ILE A 161 -21.91 -2.64 -6.33
CA ILE A 161 -20.97 -1.63 -5.77
C ILE A 161 -20.29 -0.79 -6.86
N TYR A 162 -20.41 -1.16 -8.13
CA TYR A 162 -19.87 -0.36 -9.23
C TYR A 162 -20.74 0.88 -9.48
N PRO A 163 -20.14 2.05 -9.76
CA PRO A 163 -20.89 3.17 -10.28
C PRO A 163 -21.37 2.77 -11.68
N THR A 164 -22.67 2.54 -11.83
CA THR A 164 -23.31 2.66 -13.14
C THR A 164 -23.37 4.14 -13.49
N GLN A 165 -22.37 4.62 -14.23
CA GLN A 165 -22.45 5.81 -15.08
C GLN A 165 -21.58 5.59 -16.31
#